data_AF-A0A973C9G2-F1
#
_entry.id   AF-A0A973C9G2-F1
#
_cell.length_a   1.000
_cell.length_b   1.000
_cell.length_c   1.000
_cell.angle_alpha   90.00
_cell.angle_beta   90.00
_cell.angle_gamma   90.00
#
_symmetry.space_group_name_H-M   'P 1'
#
loop_
_entity.id
_entity.type
_entity.pdbx_description
1 polymer ?
#
loop_
_entity_poly.entity_id
_entity_poly.type
_entity_poly.pdbx_seq_one_letter_code
_entity_poly.pdbx_strand_id
1 'polypeptide(L)'
;MKQETIDAITYAKDVVTTMLITNHSCGWLDGGCFTLSKAITERFPDTLLYHVSRDVEYRDHAVVYIPSLDLYYDADGIQTKTELMNKMRNVEMTNVTVCIPFIDIEDFLESEDVFIFEDIKRQLMLEMHGHNL
;
A
#
# COMPACT_ATOMS: atom_id res chain seq x y z
N MET A 1 -10.19 -9.00 16.23
CA MET A 1 -9.34 -7.81 16.02
C MET A 1 -8.12 -8.08 15.13
N LYS A 2 -7.09 -8.84 15.54
CA LYS A 2 -5.87 -9.04 14.72
C LYS A 2 -6.11 -9.69 13.34
N GLN A 3 -6.89 -10.77 13.28
CA GLN A 3 -7.20 -11.46 12.02
C GLN A 3 -8.16 -10.65 11.14
N GLU A 4 -9.17 -10.00 11.75
CA GLU A 4 -10.11 -9.14 11.02
C GLU A 4 -9.40 -7.99 10.30
N THR A 5 -8.38 -7.38 10.91
CA THR A 5 -7.58 -6.33 10.25
C THR A 5 -6.82 -6.88 9.04
N ILE A 6 -6.23 -8.07 9.15
CA ILE A 6 -5.54 -8.74 8.03
C ILE A 6 -6.51 -9.03 6.90
N ASP A 7 -7.66 -9.62 7.23
CA ASP A 7 -8.68 -10.00 6.25
C ASP A 7 -9.24 -8.75 5.55
N ALA A 8 -9.47 -7.67 6.31
CA ALA A 8 -9.96 -6.40 5.78
C ALA A 8 -8.94 -5.72 4.85
N ILE A 9 -7.66 -5.69 5.23
CA ILE A 9 -6.59 -5.12 4.40
C ILE A 9 -6.39 -5.95 3.13
N THR A 10 -6.43 -7.28 3.25
CA THR A 10 -6.31 -8.19 2.09
C THR A 10 -7.49 -8.02 1.15
N TYR A 11 -8.72 -7.89 1.67
CA TYR A 11 -9.89 -7.60 0.85
C TYR A 11 -9.77 -6.23 0.16
N ALA A 12 -9.30 -5.20 0.87
CA ALA A 12 -9.05 -3.89 0.29
C ALA A 12 -8.09 -3.97 -0.90
N LYS A 13 -7.06 -4.84 -0.84
CA LYS A 13 -6.18 -5.14 -1.97
C LYS A 13 -6.94 -5.48 -3.23
N ASP A 14 -7.84 -6.45 -3.13
CA ASP A 14 -8.45 -7.08 -4.29
C ASP A 14 -9.39 -6.08 -4.97
N VAL A 15 -10.09 -5.27 -4.16
CA VAL A 15 -10.90 -4.13 -4.63
C VAL A 15 -10.01 -3.11 -5.35
N VAL A 16 -8.93 -2.63 -4.71
CA VAL A 16 -8.04 -1.62 -5.29
C VAL A 16 -7.37 -2.13 -6.56
N THR A 17 -6.83 -3.37 -6.54
CA THR A 17 -6.19 -4.01 -7.70
C THR A 17 -7.16 -4.05 -8.88
N THR A 18 -8.39 -4.50 -8.62
CA THR A 18 -9.42 -4.59 -9.64
C THR A 18 -9.67 -3.22 -10.25
N MET A 19 -9.85 -2.18 -9.43
CA MET A 19 -10.11 -0.83 -9.91
C MET A 19 -8.96 -0.22 -10.71
N LEU A 20 -7.72 -0.34 -10.23
CA LEU A 20 -6.54 0.18 -10.92
C LEU A 20 -6.46 -0.41 -12.34
N ILE A 21 -6.68 -1.72 -12.47
CA ILE A 21 -6.65 -2.43 -13.76
C ILE A 21 -7.86 -2.09 -14.63
N THR A 22 -9.09 -2.16 -14.09
CA THR A 22 -10.31 -2.07 -14.90
C THR A 22 -10.71 -0.65 -15.25
N ASN A 23 -10.47 0.31 -14.36
CA ASN A 23 -10.98 1.68 -14.49
C ASN A 23 -9.88 2.64 -14.97
N HIS A 24 -8.64 2.39 -14.56
CA HIS A 24 -7.54 3.33 -14.74
C HIS A 24 -6.43 2.79 -15.64
N SER A 25 -6.55 1.53 -16.11
CA SER A 25 -5.55 0.85 -16.95
C SER A 25 -4.12 0.93 -16.39
N CYS A 26 -4.00 1.01 -15.06
CA CYS A 26 -2.74 1.20 -14.36
C CYS A 26 -2.41 -0.03 -13.52
N GLY A 27 -1.12 -0.35 -13.43
CA GLY A 27 -0.61 -1.47 -12.67
C GLY A 27 0.14 -1.05 -11.42
N TRP A 28 0.59 -2.03 -10.66
CA TRP A 28 1.41 -1.83 -9.47
C TRP A 28 2.76 -1.16 -9.75
N LEU A 29 3.26 -1.28 -10.99
CA LEU A 29 4.55 -0.75 -11.43
C LEU A 29 4.51 0.72 -11.86
N ASP A 30 3.31 1.31 -12.02
CA ASP A 30 3.11 2.68 -12.50
C ASP A 30 2.71 3.62 -11.34
N GLY A 31 3.36 3.50 -10.18
CA GLY A 31 3.01 4.27 -8.98
C GLY A 31 1.80 3.73 -8.20
N GLY A 32 1.17 2.65 -8.67
CA GLY A 32 0.02 2.04 -8.01
C GLY A 32 0.26 1.66 -6.54
N CYS A 33 1.50 1.31 -6.16
CA CYS A 33 1.85 1.01 -4.77
C CYS A 33 1.69 2.21 -3.82
N PHE A 34 1.90 3.44 -4.31
CA PHE A 34 1.70 4.67 -3.54
C PHE A 34 0.21 4.87 -3.29
N THR A 35 -0.60 4.77 -4.34
CA THR A 35 -2.04 4.90 -4.28
C THR A 35 -2.70 3.89 -3.36
N LEU A 36 -2.34 2.60 -3.44
CA LEU A 36 -2.86 1.56 -2.54
C LEU A 36 -2.49 1.82 -1.09
N SER A 37 -1.20 2.09 -0.83
CA SER A 37 -0.71 2.21 0.53
C SER A 37 -1.31 3.45 1.21
N LYS A 38 -1.50 4.54 0.45
CA LYS A 38 -2.24 5.71 0.91
C LYS A 38 -3.72 5.39 1.20
N ALA A 39 -4.40 4.66 0.29
CA ALA A 39 -5.83 4.39 0.43
C ALA A 39 -6.12 3.51 1.65
N ILE A 40 -5.26 2.52 1.89
CA ILE A 40 -5.36 1.65 3.07
C ILE A 40 -5.08 2.46 4.34
N THR A 41 -4.03 3.27 4.38
CA THR A 41 -3.68 4.03 5.60
C THR A 41 -4.73 5.07 5.99
N GLU A 42 -5.45 5.65 5.04
CA GLU A 42 -6.61 6.50 5.36
C GLU A 42 -7.82 5.73 5.89
N ARG A 43 -8.02 4.49 5.43
CA ARG A 43 -9.16 3.66 5.85
C ARG A 43 -8.93 2.98 7.20
N PHE A 44 -7.69 2.60 7.49
CA PHE A 44 -7.27 1.87 8.68
C PHE A 44 -6.30 2.74 9.50
N PRO A 45 -6.80 3.58 10.41
CA PRO A 45 -5.98 4.59 11.13
C PRO A 45 -4.91 3.98 12.04
N ASP A 46 -5.04 2.70 12.39
CA ASP A 46 -4.03 1.96 13.16
C ASP A 46 -2.84 1.49 12.30
N THR A 47 -2.81 1.83 11.01
CA THR A 47 -1.71 1.50 10.10
C THR A 47 -0.88 2.73 9.78
N LEU A 48 0.37 2.51 9.34
CA LEU A 48 1.31 3.58 9.03
C LEU A 48 1.87 3.39 7.62
N LEU A 49 2.21 4.50 6.96
CA LEU A 49 2.81 4.46 5.64
C LEU A 49 4.35 4.43 5.75
N TYR A 50 4.97 3.49 5.04
CA TYR A 50 6.42 3.35 4.97
C TYR A 50 6.85 3.29 3.50
N HIS A 51 8.11 3.64 3.25
CA HIS A 51 8.76 3.35 1.98
C HIS A 51 9.94 2.42 2.18
N VAL A 52 10.19 1.57 1.19
CA VAL A 52 11.36 0.70 1.10
C VAL A 52 12.17 1.12 -0.10
N SER A 53 13.43 1.49 0.12
CA SER A 53 14.19 2.21 -0.92
C SER A 53 15.69 1.99 -0.83
N ARG A 54 16.39 2.31 -1.92
CA ARG A 54 17.85 2.25 -2.05
C ARG A 54 18.56 3.13 -1.03
N ASP A 55 17.97 4.27 -0.68
CA ASP A 55 18.40 5.15 0.41
C ASP A 55 17.23 6.03 0.90
N VAL A 56 17.53 7.00 1.77
CA VAL A 56 16.55 7.91 2.40
C VAL A 56 16.02 9.00 1.48
N GLU A 57 16.66 9.28 0.34
CA GLU A 57 16.29 10.35 -0.60
C GLU A 57 15.38 9.81 -1.71
N TYR A 58 15.47 8.53 -2.04
CA TYR A 58 14.59 7.88 -3.01
C TYR A 58 13.37 7.20 -2.37
N ARG A 59 12.30 7.06 -3.16
CA ARG A 59 11.06 6.36 -2.83
C ARG A 59 10.81 5.30 -3.89
N ASP A 60 11.43 4.13 -3.74
CA ASP A 60 11.29 3.04 -4.73
C ASP A 60 9.94 2.30 -4.60
N HIS A 61 9.43 2.12 -3.37
CA HIS A 61 8.21 1.36 -3.12
C HIS A 61 7.51 1.84 -1.85
N ALA A 62 6.18 1.99 -1.88
CA ALA A 62 5.39 2.28 -0.69
C ALA A 62 4.69 1.02 -0.17
N VAL A 63 4.64 0.91 1.15
CA VAL A 63 4.06 -0.22 1.87
C VAL A 63 3.28 0.27 3.08
N VAL A 64 2.35 -0.55 3.55
CA VAL A 64 1.59 -0.31 4.78
C VAL A 64 2.23 -1.10 5.91
N TYR A 65 2.58 -0.43 6.99
CA TYR A 65 3.00 -1.06 8.24
C TYR A 65 1.80 -1.23 9.17
N ILE A 66 1.69 -2.40 9.80
CA ILE A 66 0.64 -2.77 10.74
C ILE A 66 1.29 -2.95 12.13
N PRO A 67 1.37 -1.91 12.97
CA PRO A 67 2.10 -1.92 14.24
C PRO A 67 1.64 -3.01 15.21
N SER A 68 0.35 -3.33 15.23
CA SER A 68 -0.21 -4.35 16.15
C SER A 68 0.26 -5.78 15.86
N LEU A 69 0.84 -6.00 14.68
CA LEU A 69 1.35 -7.28 14.19
C LEU A 69 2.85 -7.26 13.92
N ASP A 70 3.46 -6.08 13.83
CA ASP A 70 4.83 -5.86 13.36
C ASP A 70 5.08 -6.44 11.96
N LEU A 71 4.12 -6.21 11.05
CA LEU A 71 4.14 -6.70 9.69
C LEU A 71 3.97 -5.56 8.69
N TYR A 72 4.46 -5.81 7.48
CA TYR A 72 4.31 -4.94 6.33
C TYR A 72 3.39 -5.59 5.32
N TYR A 73 2.70 -4.76 4.56
CA TYR A 73 1.73 -5.16 3.58
C TYR A 73 1.93 -4.37 2.29
N ASP A 74 1.94 -5.09 1.16
CA ASP A 74 1.91 -4.52 -0.18
C ASP A 74 1.10 -5.41 -1.14
N ALA A 75 1.23 -5.18 -2.44
CA ALA A 75 0.50 -5.92 -3.46
C ALA A 75 0.77 -7.43 -3.45
N ASP A 76 1.86 -7.92 -2.87
CA ASP A 76 2.14 -9.36 -2.75
C ASP A 76 1.61 -9.97 -1.45
N GLY A 77 1.13 -9.14 -0.53
CA GLY A 77 0.50 -9.54 0.72
C GLY A 77 1.31 -9.15 1.95
N ILE A 78 1.04 -9.87 3.05
CA ILE A 78 1.63 -9.58 4.37
C ILE A 78 2.95 -10.31 4.54
N GLN A 79 3.94 -9.60 5.06
CA GLN A 79 5.32 -10.07 5.20
C GLN A 79 6.02 -9.33 6.34
N THR A 80 7.01 -9.98 6.95
CA THR A 80 7.92 -9.34 7.90
C THR A 80 8.83 -8.32 7.20
N LYS A 81 9.45 -7.42 7.98
CA LYS A 81 10.46 -6.48 7.44
C LYS A 81 11.56 -7.21 6.66
N THR A 82 12.04 -8.33 7.18
CA THR A 82 13.13 -9.11 6.56
C THR A 82 12.69 -9.71 5.23
N GLU A 83 11.49 -10.28 5.16
CA GLU A 83 10.92 -10.83 3.92
C GLU A 83 10.73 -9.75 2.87
N LEU A 84 10.16 -8.60 3.25
CA LEU A 84 10.00 -7.45 2.36
C LEU A 84 11.34 -6.97 1.79
N MET A 85 12.34 -6.74 2.65
CA MET A 85 13.68 -6.30 2.21
C MET A 85 14.34 -7.35 1.29
N ASN A 86 14.16 -8.64 1.58
CA ASN A 86 14.67 -9.73 0.75
C ASN A 86 13.95 -9.82 -0.60
N LYS A 87 12.64 -9.63 -0.63
CA LYS A 87 11.83 -9.59 -1.85
C LYS A 87 12.30 -8.46 -2.76
N MET A 88 12.40 -7.24 -2.24
CA MET A 88 12.88 -6.07 -2.99
C MET A 88 14.25 -6.33 -3.64
N ARG A 89 15.19 -6.94 -2.90
CA ARG A 89 16.55 -7.19 -3.40
C ARG A 89 16.64 -8.34 -4.41
N ASN A 90 15.96 -9.44 -4.14
CA ASN A 90 16.19 -10.70 -4.85
C ASN A 90 15.14 -10.98 -5.94
N VAL A 91 13.94 -10.42 -5.81
CA VAL A 91 12.84 -10.62 -6.77
C VAL A 91 12.68 -9.38 -7.63
N GLU A 92 12.54 -8.21 -7.00
CA GLU A 92 12.37 -6.93 -7.69
C GLU A 92 13.71 -6.30 -8.11
N MET A 93 14.83 -6.98 -7.82
CA MET A 93 16.19 -6.60 -8.22
C MET A 93 16.57 -5.16 -7.85
N THR A 94 16.00 -4.65 -6.76
CA THR A 94 16.22 -3.30 -6.25
C THR A 94 17.05 -3.36 -4.97
N ASN A 95 18.24 -2.76 -5.00
CA ASN A 95 19.19 -2.79 -3.87
C ASN A 95 18.76 -1.87 -2.71
N VAL A 96 17.67 -2.22 -2.03
CA VAL A 96 17.11 -1.42 -0.94
C VAL A 96 17.96 -1.52 0.33
N THR A 97 18.13 -0.39 1.03
CA THR A 97 18.87 -0.31 2.29
C THR A 97 18.04 0.24 3.43
N VAL A 98 16.93 0.93 3.13
CA VAL A 98 16.06 1.55 4.14
C VAL A 98 14.64 1.04 4.04
N CYS A 99 13.97 1.04 5.20
CA CYS A 99 12.53 0.88 5.32
C CYS A 99 12.09 1.75 6.50
N ILE A 100 11.57 2.94 6.18
CA ILE A 100 11.31 4.06 7.10
C ILE A 100 9.96 4.71 6.80
N PRO A 101 9.39 5.51 7.72
CA PRO A 101 8.12 6.20 7.49
C PRO A 101 8.13 7.05 6.22
N PHE A 102 7.03 7.01 5.47
CA PHE A 102 6.83 7.83 4.27
C PHE A 102 5.93 9.01 4.65
N ILE A 103 6.55 10.09 5.10
CA ILE A 103 5.86 11.26 5.68
C ILE A 103 5.38 12.28 4.66
N ASP A 104 5.89 12.17 3.44
CA ASP A 104 5.79 13.15 2.35
C ASP A 104 5.14 12.56 1.09
N ILE A 105 4.34 11.49 1.22
CA ILE A 105 3.73 10.83 0.06
C ILE A 105 2.88 11.78 -0.80
N GLU A 106 2.26 12.79 -0.18
CA GLU A 106 1.45 13.79 -0.87
C GLU A 106 2.26 14.59 -1.90
N ASP A 107 3.57 14.74 -1.69
CA ASP A 107 4.47 15.43 -2.63
C ASP A 107 4.81 14.56 -3.86
N PHE A 108 4.50 13.26 -3.80
CA PHE A 108 4.78 12.27 -4.84
C PHE A 108 3.53 11.81 -5.60
N LEU A 109 2.34 12.23 -5.17
CA LEU A 109 1.10 11.97 -5.91
C LEU A 109 0.91 13.05 -6.97
N GLU A 110 0.99 12.69 -8.25
CA GLU A 110 0.67 13.61 -9.33
C GLU A 110 -0.85 13.88 -9.38
N SER A 111 -1.27 14.90 -10.13
CA SER A 111 -2.70 15.26 -10.20
C SER A 111 -3.59 14.13 -10.72
N GLU A 112 -3.04 13.24 -11.56
CA GLU A 112 -3.75 12.04 -12.05
C GLU A 112 -3.87 10.98 -10.94
N ASP A 113 -2.84 10.83 -10.10
CA ASP A 113 -2.86 9.91 -8.95
C ASP A 113 -3.90 10.32 -7.92
N VAL A 114 -4.12 11.63 -7.73
CA VAL A 114 -5.15 12.15 -6.81
C VAL A 114 -6.55 11.73 -7.25
N PHE A 115 -6.84 11.71 -8.56
CA PHE A 115 -8.15 11.26 -9.06
C PHE A 115 -8.35 9.76 -8.85
N ILE A 116 -7.34 8.96 -9.21
CA ILE A 116 -7.35 7.50 -9.02
C ILE A 116 -7.51 7.17 -7.53
N PHE A 117 -6.79 7.89 -6.67
CA PHE A 117 -6.84 7.78 -5.23
C PHE A 117 -8.24 8.03 -4.67
N GLU A 118 -8.88 9.15 -5.02
CA GLU A 118 -10.22 9.48 -4.54
C GLU A 118 -11.29 8.48 -5.01
N ASP A 119 -11.14 7.93 -6.22
CA ASP A 119 -12.02 6.87 -6.73
C ASP A 119 -11.87 5.57 -5.91
N ILE A 120 -10.64 5.13 -5.68
CA ILE A 120 -10.33 3.95 -4.85
C ILE A 120 -10.86 4.14 -3.42
N LYS A 121 -10.60 5.30 -2.83
CA LYS A 121 -11.07 5.64 -1.49
C LYS A 121 -12.58 5.55 -1.39
N ARG A 122 -13.30 6.12 -2.35
CA ARG A 122 -14.76 6.05 -2.42
C ARG A 122 -15.23 4.60 -2.50
N GLN A 123 -14.61 3.76 -3.32
CA GLN A 123 -15.02 2.36 -3.44
C GLN A 123 -14.74 1.56 -2.17
N LEU A 124 -13.57 1.73 -1.55
CA LEU A 124 -13.26 1.09 -0.28
C LEU A 124 -14.26 1.48 0.81
N MET A 125 -14.72 2.73 0.80
CA MET A 125 -15.79 3.17 1.71
C MET A 125 -17.13 2.48 1.44
N LEU A 126 -17.49 2.25 0.16
CA LEU A 126 -18.75 1.60 -0.22
C LEU A 126 -18.76 0.10 0.05
N GLU A 127 -17.74 -0.62 -0.42
CA GLU A 127 -17.64 -2.08 -0.29
C GLU A 127 -17.55 -2.49 1.19
N MET A 128 -16.75 -1.76 1.97
CA MET A 128 -16.53 -2.10 3.37
C MET A 128 -17.63 -1.63 4.33
N HIS A 129 -18.59 -0.80 3.89
CA HIS A 129 -19.83 -0.56 4.65
C HIS A 129 -20.85 -1.69 4.45
N GLY A 130 -20.79 -2.41 3.32
CA GLY A 130 -21.61 -3.61 3.07
C GLY A 130 -21.11 -4.85 3.79
N HIS A 131 -19.79 -4.92 4.03
CA HIS A 131 -19.14 -5.92 4.87
C HIS A 131 -19.02 -5.39 6.31
N ASN A 132 -20.09 -5.53 7.11
CA ASN A 132 -20.01 -5.28 8.57
C ASN A 132 -18.94 -6.20 9.19
N LEU A 133 -17.75 -5.65 9.42
CA LEU A 133 -16.82 -6.05 10.46
C LEU A 133 -17.19 -5.32 11.74
#